data_AF-A0A101CTX4-F1
#
_entry.id   AF-A0A101CTX4-F1
#
_cell.length_a   1.000
_cell.length_b   1.000
_cell.length_c   1.000
_cell.angle_alpha   90.00
_cell.angle_beta   90.00
_cell.angle_gamma   90.00
#
_symmetry.space_group_name_H-M   'P 1'
#
loop_
_entity.id
_entity.type
_entity.pdbx_description
1 polymer ?
#
loop_
_entity_poly.entity_id
_entity_poly.type
_entity_poly.pdbx_seq_one_letter_code
_entity_poly.pdbx_strand_id
1 'polypeptide(L)'
;MIEIVENYENYINELPELIGKSYYKAEFFMQKLGLKHATYYRKLKLKNFTHQEVKLITALLFPEEILMQEFQKSEDDIKAGRTIDFSDFKEKLRIKHNI
;
A
#
# COMPACT_ATOMS: atom_id res chain seq x y z
N MET A 1 0.75 -19.07 -15.35
CA MET A 1 2.07 -18.73 -14.75
C MET A 1 2.79 -17.67 -15.55
N ILE A 2 3.04 -17.90 -16.85
CA ILE A 2 3.68 -16.90 -17.74
C ILE A 2 2.91 -15.56 -17.73
N GLU A 3 1.58 -15.62 -17.88
CA GLU A 3 0.70 -14.44 -17.83
C GLU A 3 0.84 -13.61 -16.54
N ILE A 4 1.03 -14.24 -15.37
CA ILE A 4 1.21 -13.52 -14.09
C ILE A 4 2.51 -12.71 -14.13
N VAL A 5 3.58 -13.29 -14.69
CA VAL A 5 4.88 -12.64 -14.83
C VAL A 5 4.78 -11.48 -15.82
N GLU A 6 4.14 -11.69 -16.97
CA GLU A 6 3.92 -10.67 -17.99
C GLU A 6 3.08 -9.50 -17.46
N ASN A 7 1.99 -9.78 -16.75
CA ASN A 7 1.15 -8.75 -16.14
C ASN A 7 1.92 -7.92 -15.10
N TYR A 8 2.77 -8.56 -14.30
CA TYR A 8 3.62 -7.85 -13.36
C TYR A 8 4.66 -6.98 -14.08
N GLU A 9 5.31 -7.50 -15.12
CA GLU A 9 6.27 -6.73 -15.92
C GLU A 9 5.62 -5.51 -16.59
N ASN A 10 4.44 -5.69 -17.18
CA ASN A 10 3.65 -4.60 -17.75
C ASN A 10 3.33 -3.54 -16.71
N TYR A 11 2.89 -3.94 -15.51
CA TYR A 11 2.62 -3.01 -14.42
C TYR A 11 3.85 -2.20 -14.00
N ILE A 12 5.02 -2.84 -13.87
CA ILE A 12 6.29 -2.15 -13.57
C ILE A 12 6.65 -1.15 -14.67
N ASN A 13 6.38 -1.51 -15.92
CA ASN A 13 6.65 -0.67 -17.08
C ASN A 13 5.78 0.59 -17.13
N GLU A 14 4.54 0.50 -16.66
CA GLU A 14 3.56 1.59 -16.60
C GLU A 14 3.71 2.47 -15.35
N LEU A 15 4.33 1.95 -14.29
CA LEU A 15 4.47 2.63 -13.00
C LEU A 15 4.96 4.09 -13.10
N PRO A 16 5.98 4.43 -13.91
CA PRO A 16 6.42 5.83 -14.04
C PRO A 16 5.34 6.77 -14.59
N GLU A 17 4.53 6.29 -15.52
CA GLU A 17 3.43 7.05 -16.10
C GLU A 17 2.30 7.22 -15.09
N LEU A 18 1.95 6.16 -14.35
CA LEU A 18 0.94 6.22 -13.29
C LEU A 18 1.34 7.21 -12.19
N ILE A 19 2.62 7.19 -11.77
CA ILE A 19 3.16 8.17 -10.83
C ILE A 19 3.02 9.59 -11.41
N GLY A 20 3.39 9.79 -12.68
CA GLY A 20 3.32 11.09 -13.35
C GLY A 20 1.90 11.64 -13.50
N LYS A 21 0.90 10.76 -13.63
CA LYS A 21 -0.53 11.12 -13.70
C LYS A 21 -1.19 11.28 -12.33
N SER A 22 -0.52 10.89 -11.25
CA SER A 22 -1.07 10.98 -9.90
C SER A 22 -1.15 12.43 -9.42
N TYR A 23 -1.98 12.69 -8.40
CA TYR A 23 -2.07 14.00 -7.74
C TYR A 23 -0.91 14.29 -6.78
N TYR A 24 0.06 13.38 -6.68
CA TYR A 24 1.17 13.49 -5.74
C TYR A 24 2.44 13.98 -6.42
N LYS A 25 3.19 14.82 -5.70
CA LYS A 25 4.51 15.25 -6.14
C LYS A 25 5.54 14.13 -5.98
N ALA A 26 6.60 14.14 -6.78
CA ALA A 26 7.67 13.16 -6.70
C ALA A 26 8.30 13.07 -5.30
N GLU A 27 8.44 14.20 -4.59
CA GLU A 27 8.99 14.28 -3.24
C GLU A 27 8.15 13.49 -2.22
N PHE A 28 6.83 13.37 -2.42
CA PHE A 28 5.97 12.57 -1.57
C PHE A 28 6.34 11.09 -1.65
N PHE A 29 6.51 10.56 -2.86
CA PHE A 29 6.97 9.19 -3.06
C PHE A 29 8.39 8.99 -2.50
N MET A 30 9.30 9.93 -2.74
CA MET A 30 10.66 9.87 -2.19
C MET A 30 10.65 9.74 -0.66
N GLN A 31 9.86 10.56 0.02
CA GLN A 31 9.75 10.53 1.48
C GLN A 31 9.17 9.19 1.96
N LYS A 32 8.10 8.71 1.33
CA LYS A 32 7.45 7.45 1.72
C LYS A 32 8.33 6.23 1.44
N LEU A 33 9.11 6.26 0.37
CA LEU A 33 10.05 5.20 0.01
C LEU A 33 11.39 5.31 0.75
N GLY A 34 11.66 6.41 1.45
CA GLY A 34 12.96 6.65 2.08
C GLY A 34 14.11 6.83 1.07
N LEU A 35 13.81 7.32 -0.13
CA LEU A 35 14.77 7.45 -1.22
C LEU A 35 15.33 8.86 -1.34
N LYS A 36 16.65 8.95 -1.55
CA LYS A 36 17.28 10.20 -2.00
C LYS A 36 16.82 10.53 -3.42
N HIS A 37 16.78 11.83 -3.74
CA HIS A 37 16.36 12.35 -5.05
C HIS A 37 17.04 11.63 -6.23
N ALA A 38 18.38 11.57 -6.25
CA ALA A 38 19.12 10.89 -7.32
C ALA A 38 18.75 9.41 -7.48
N THR A 39 18.54 8.70 -6.36
CA THR A 39 18.16 7.29 -6.37
C THR A 39 16.75 7.10 -6.93
N TYR A 40 15.80 7.96 -6.54
CA TYR A 40 14.43 7.91 -7.01
C TYR A 40 14.35 8.08 -8.53
N TYR A 41 14.95 9.12 -9.10
CA TYR A 41 14.90 9.34 -10.55
C TYR A 41 15.65 8.27 -11.33
N ARG A 42 16.76 7.74 -10.80
CA ARG A 42 17.44 6.58 -11.40
C ARG A 42 16.52 5.37 -11.43
N LYS A 43 15.83 5.07 -10.32
CA LYS A 43 14.88 3.95 -10.26
C LYS A 43 13.69 4.11 -11.18
N LEU A 44 13.15 5.33 -11.25
CA LEU A 44 12.05 5.68 -12.14
C LEU A 44 12.45 5.48 -13.61
N LYS A 45 13.64 5.92 -14.01
CA LYS A 45 14.17 5.75 -15.38
C LYS A 45 14.46 4.30 -15.72
N LEU A 46 15.07 3.56 -14.79
CA LEU A 46 15.47 2.16 -15.00
C LEU A 46 14.36 1.14 -14.71
N LYS A 47 13.20 1.60 -14.19
CA LYS A 47 12.06 0.76 -13.81
C LYS A 47 12.44 -0.39 -12.86
N ASN A 48 13.40 -0.15 -11.97
CA ASN A 48 13.98 -1.17 -11.09
C ASN A 48 13.64 -0.94 -9.61
N PHE A 49 12.37 -0.63 -9.34
CA PHE A 49 11.84 -0.64 -7.98
C PHE A 49 11.84 -2.06 -7.42
N THR A 50 12.12 -2.20 -6.12
CA THR A 50 11.99 -3.49 -5.44
C THR A 50 10.51 -3.84 -5.29
N HIS A 51 10.18 -5.12 -5.09
CA HIS A 51 8.79 -5.54 -4.86
C HIS A 51 8.11 -4.79 -3.71
N GLN A 52 8.85 -4.47 -2.64
CA GLN A 52 8.33 -3.71 -1.52
C GLN A 52 8.05 -2.25 -1.91
N GLU A 53 8.95 -1.62 -2.66
CA GLU A 53 8.76 -0.26 -3.17
C GLU A 53 7.55 -0.20 -4.11
N VAL A 54 7.41 -1.20 -4.99
CA VAL A 54 6.27 -1.31 -5.92
C VAL A 54 4.97 -1.39 -5.14
N LYS A 55 4.86 -2.29 -4.16
CA LYS A 55 3.67 -2.38 -3.29
C LYS A 55 3.32 -1.06 -2.61
N LEU A 56 4.33 -0.36 -2.08
CA LEU A 56 4.12 0.92 -1.43
C LEU A 56 3.60 1.96 -2.43
N ILE A 57 4.21 2.05 -3.61
CA ILE A 57 3.78 2.95 -4.68
C ILE A 57 2.34 2.63 -5.09
N THR A 58 2.02 1.35 -5.32
CA THR A 58 0.65 0.91 -5.65
C THR A 58 -0.36 1.36 -4.61
N ALA A 59 -0.07 1.12 -3.32
CA ALA A 59 -0.95 1.51 -2.23
C ALA A 59 -1.14 3.04 -2.13
N LEU A 60 -0.12 3.83 -2.50
CA LEU A 60 -0.22 5.29 -2.56
C LEU A 60 -1.03 5.77 -3.78
N LEU A 61 -0.94 5.07 -4.91
CA LEU A 61 -1.64 5.42 -6.14
C LEU A 61 -3.12 5.03 -6.11
N PHE A 62 -3.47 3.95 -5.42
CA PHE A 62 -4.82 3.37 -5.39
C PHE A 62 -5.30 3.14 -3.95
N PRO A 63 -5.39 4.19 -3.12
CA PRO A 63 -5.78 4.04 -1.72
C PRO A 63 -7.20 3.50 -1.52
N GLU A 64 -8.10 3.73 -2.48
CA GLU A 64 -9.48 3.24 -2.44
C GLU A 64 -9.54 1.71 -2.53
N GLU A 65 -8.66 1.10 -3.32
CA GLU A 65 -8.58 -0.37 -3.42
C GLU A 65 -8.14 -0.99 -2.09
N ILE A 66 -7.18 -0.36 -1.42
CA ILE A 66 -6.75 -0.78 -0.08
C ILE A 66 -7.91 -0.67 0.91
N LEU A 67 -8.63 0.45 0.91
CA LEU A 67 -9.77 0.65 1.80
C LEU A 67 -10.86 -0.41 1.56
N MET A 68 -11.15 -0.70 0.29
CA MET A 68 -12.15 -1.71 -0.07
C MET A 68 -11.74 -3.12 0.37
N GLN A 69 -10.45 -3.46 0.27
CA GLN A 69 -9.92 -4.71 0.81
C GLN A 69 -10.08 -4.81 2.33
N GLU A 70 -9.81 -3.72 3.06
CA GLU A 70 -9.99 -3.70 4.52
C GLU A 70 -11.47 -3.80 4.93
N PHE A 71 -12.38 -3.16 4.19
CA PHE A 71 -13.81 -3.34 4.41
C PHE A 71 -14.24 -4.79 4.17
N GLN A 72 -13.78 -5.42 3.09
CA GLN A 72 -14.11 -6.82 2.83
C GLN A 72 -13.61 -7.74 3.96
N LYS A 73 -12.39 -7.52 4.46
CA LYS A 73 -11.87 -8.25 5.63
C LYS A 73 -12.74 -8.05 6.85
N SER A 74 -13.18 -6.82 7.12
CA SER A 74 -14.06 -6.52 8.25
C SER A 74 -15.39 -7.25 8.12
N GLU A 75 -15.99 -7.29 6.93
CA GLU A 75 -17.22 -8.04 6.67
C GLU A 75 -17.03 -9.54 6.91
N ASP A 76 -15.88 -10.09 6.50
CA ASP A 76 -15.55 -11.49 6.70
C ASP A 76 -15.28 -11.82 8.18
N ASP A 77 -14.70 -10.89 8.94
CA ASP A 77 -14.54 -10.99 10.40
C ASP A 77 -15.89 -11.00 11.11
N ILE A 78 -16.83 -10.12 10.71
CA ILE A 78 -18.19 -10.09 11.24
C ILE A 78 -18.90 -11.43 10.97
N LYS A 79 -18.86 -11.93 9.73
CA LYS A 79 -19.48 -13.20 9.36
C LYS A 79 -18.90 -14.39 10.11
N ALA A 80 -17.61 -14.37 10.39
CA ALA A 80 -16.92 -15.42 11.13
C ALA A 80 -17.04 -15.27 12.66
N GLY A 81 -17.75 -14.25 13.16
CA GLY A 81 -17.87 -13.98 14.59
C GLY A 81 -16.56 -13.55 15.25
N ARG A 82 -15.57 -13.09 14.48
CA ARG A 82 -14.30 -12.52 14.98
C ARG A 82 -14.48 -11.07 15.40
N THR A 83 -15.52 -10.81 16.18
CA THR A 83 -15.83 -9.50 16.74
C THR A 83 -15.51 -9.48 18.24
N ILE A 84 -15.46 -8.28 18.80
CA ILE A 84 -15.29 -8.08 20.23
C ILE A 84 -16.34 -7.07 20.70
N ASP A 85 -16.91 -7.30 21.88
CA ASP A 85 -17.81 -6.32 22.46
C ASP A 85 -17.06 -5.02 22.77
N PHE A 86 -17.76 -3.90 22.63
CA PHE A 86 -17.16 -2.58 22.86
C PHE A 86 -16.59 -2.43 24.29
N SER A 87 -17.25 -2.99 25.30
CA SER A 87 -16.80 -2.94 26.69
C SER A 87 -15.49 -3.70 26.89
N ASP A 88 -15.42 -4.93 26.37
CA ASP A 88 -14.21 -5.76 26.39
C ASP A 88 -13.05 -5.10 25.63
N PHE A 89 -13.33 -4.48 24.48
CA PHE A 89 -12.35 -3.75 23.71
C PHE A 89 -11.76 -2.56 24.49
N LYS A 90 -12.62 -1.81 25.19
CA LYS A 90 -12.21 -0.66 26.00
C LYS A 90 -11.30 -1.09 27.15
N GLU A 91 -11.63 -2.19 27.82
CA GLU A 91 -10.78 -2.74 28.88
C GLU A 91 -9.43 -3.20 28.35
N LYS A 92 -9.39 -3.89 27.19
CA LYS A 92 -8.13 -4.29 26.55
C LYS A 92 -7.25 -3.08 26.21
N LEU A 93 -7.83 -2.00 25.68
CA LEU A 93 -7.09 -0.77 25.41
C LEU A 93 -6.50 -0.15 26.68
N ARG A 94 -7.29 -0.13 27.76
CA ARG A 94 -6.87 0.36 29.08
C ARG A 94 -5.64 -0.37 29.58
N ILE A 95 -5.69 -1.71 29.57
CA ILE A 95 -4.58 -2.57 29.97
C ILE A 95 -3.35 -2.36 29.08
N LYS A 96 -3.54 -2.30 27.76
CA LYS A 96 -2.44 -2.19 26.79
C LYS A 96 -1.67 -0.88 26.88
N HIS A 97 -2.38 0.22 27.11
CA HIS A 97 -1.79 1.56 27.11
C HIS A 97 -1.61 2.14 28.52
N ASN A 98 -2.01 1.40 29.56
CA ASN A 98 -1.91 1.77 30.97
C ASN A 98 -2.55 3.14 31.26
N ILE A 99 -3.72 3.39 30.64
CA ILE A 99 -4.56 4.61 30.79
C ILE A 99 -5.69 4.32 31.77
#